data_AF-A0A7S3F4N2-F1
#
_entry.id   AF-A0A7S3F4N2-F1
#
_cell.length_a   1.000
_cell.length_b   1.000
_cell.length_c   1.000
_cell.angle_alpha   90.00
_cell.angle_beta   90.00
_cell.angle_gamma   90.00
#
_symmetry.space_group_name_H-M   'P 1'
#
loop_
_entity.id
_entity.type
_entity.pdbx_description
1 polymer ?
#
loop_
_entity_poly.entity_id
_entity_poly.type
_entity_poly.pdbx_seq_one_letter_code
_entity_poly.pdbx_strand_id
1 'polypeptide(L)'
;MRMKFALCGGVDVPDWLLSQIAVISKISAIKIRVSATDIVKQAQGEDVPYAKLSSEKQLGDPKLKLREEDVQAVVAALNFILTSAARHDVDAGTLGDELQQLGLPREHTDALVNAFSKGRAGMQARFFELSLRLPKLESLHWELHEDRGGAAAHAVGLRLGLKSQGSDASVPLNFRLTSEMLSMLRAELQGARDQMASVPA
;
A
#
# COMPACT_ATOMS: atom_id res chain seq x y z
N MET A 1 -13.40 13.40 23.01
CA MET A 1 -12.59 14.08 21.98
C MET A 1 -11.86 12.98 21.23
N ARG A 2 -12.24 12.67 19.99
CA ARG A 2 -11.62 11.58 19.20
C ARG A 2 -10.21 12.00 18.82
N MET A 3 -9.21 11.24 19.26
CA MET A 3 -7.81 11.50 18.91
C MET A 3 -7.57 10.88 17.54
N LYS A 4 -7.32 11.74 16.54
CA LYS A 4 -7.01 11.30 15.18
C LYS A 4 -5.53 10.97 15.11
N PHE A 5 -5.19 9.75 14.71
CA PHE A 5 -3.80 9.30 14.59
C PHE A 5 -3.38 9.29 13.12
N ALA A 6 -2.26 9.92 12.79
CA ALA A 6 -1.66 9.89 11.47
C ALA A 6 -1.26 8.46 11.08
N LEU A 7 -0.87 7.63 12.05
CA LEU A 7 -0.66 6.19 11.90
C LEU A 7 -1.83 5.47 11.22
N CYS A 8 -3.06 5.93 11.46
CA CYS A 8 -4.28 5.37 10.89
C CYS A 8 -4.86 6.23 9.75
N GLY A 9 -4.13 7.23 9.25
CA GLY A 9 -4.65 8.13 8.21
C GLY A 9 -5.73 9.09 8.73
N GLY A 10 -5.68 9.46 10.02
CA GLY A 10 -6.58 10.43 10.62
C GLY A 10 -7.89 9.85 11.18
N VAL A 11 -7.98 8.53 11.33
CA VAL A 11 -9.07 7.85 12.05
C VAL A 11 -8.64 7.36 13.43
N ASP A 12 -9.60 6.95 14.25
CA ASP A 12 -9.34 6.34 15.56
C ASP A 12 -8.62 4.98 15.39
N VAL A 13 -7.81 4.62 16.39
CA VAL A 13 -7.09 3.34 16.42
C VAL A 13 -8.08 2.19 16.69
N PRO A 14 -7.98 1.06 15.96
CA PRO A 14 -8.91 -0.04 16.15
C PRO A 14 -8.74 -0.74 17.51
N ASP A 15 -9.85 -1.17 18.12
CA ASP A 15 -9.88 -1.75 19.48
C ASP A 15 -8.98 -2.98 19.64
N TRP A 16 -8.88 -3.82 18.60
CA TRP A 16 -8.01 -5.00 18.63
C TRP A 16 -6.54 -4.61 18.81
N LEU A 17 -6.10 -3.49 18.23
CA LEU A 17 -4.73 -3.01 18.35
C LEU A 17 -4.48 -2.44 19.74
N LEU A 18 -5.42 -1.68 20.29
CA LEU A 18 -5.34 -1.15 21.66
C LEU A 18 -5.18 -2.26 22.70
N SER A 19 -5.92 -3.37 22.54
CA SER A 19 -5.77 -4.55 23.40
C SER A 19 -4.34 -5.12 23.36
N GLN A 20 -3.69 -5.11 22.19
CA GLN A 20 -2.33 -5.62 22.04
C GLN A 20 -1.26 -4.66 22.56
N ILE A 21 -1.50 -3.35 22.61
CA ILE A 21 -0.54 -2.39 23.21
C ILE A 21 -0.22 -2.76 24.66
N ALA A 22 -1.22 -3.19 25.44
CA ALA A 22 -1.04 -3.61 26.82
C ALA A 22 -0.25 -4.93 26.97
N VAL A 23 -0.20 -5.75 25.92
CA VAL A 23 0.60 -6.98 25.86
C VAL A 23 2.04 -6.64 25.42
N ILE A 24 2.18 -5.80 24.40
CA ILE A 24 3.47 -5.33 23.87
C ILE A 24 4.30 -4.65 24.98
N SER A 25 3.67 -3.81 25.80
CA SER A 25 4.36 -3.09 26.89
C SER A 25 5.00 -4.02 27.93
N LYS A 26 4.54 -5.27 28.05
CA LYS A 26 5.07 -6.25 28.99
C LYS A 26 6.20 -7.11 28.41
N ILE A 27 6.40 -7.07 27.09
CA ILE A 27 7.48 -7.77 26.39
C ILE A 27 8.74 -6.90 26.47
N SER A 28 9.93 -7.50 26.41
CA SER A 28 11.17 -6.72 26.40
C SER A 28 11.34 -5.92 25.11
N ALA A 29 11.78 -4.66 25.24
CA ALA A 29 12.01 -3.77 24.10
C ALA A 29 13.01 -4.35 23.08
N ILE A 30 13.97 -5.17 23.52
CA ILE A 30 14.94 -5.84 22.65
C ILE A 30 14.24 -6.84 21.71
N LYS A 31 13.30 -7.65 22.22
CA LYS A 31 12.55 -8.62 21.41
C LYS A 31 11.66 -7.91 20.40
N ILE A 32 11.01 -6.83 20.82
CA ILE A 32 10.20 -5.99 19.94
C ILE A 32 11.05 -5.39 18.82
N ARG A 33 12.25 -4.90 19.15
CA ARG A 33 13.19 -4.37 18.14
C ARG A 33 13.58 -5.40 17.09
N VAL A 34 13.89 -6.63 17.53
CA VAL A 34 14.26 -7.73 16.63
C VAL A 34 13.08 -8.08 15.73
N SER A 35 11.90 -8.30 16.30
CA SER A 35 10.69 -8.61 15.54
C SER A 35 10.28 -7.50 14.60
N ALA A 36 10.38 -6.24 15.02
CA ALA A 36 10.11 -5.08 14.16
C ALA A 36 11.08 -5.02 12.98
N THR A 37 12.36 -5.32 13.19
CA THR A 37 13.35 -5.37 12.11
C THR A 37 13.04 -6.50 11.12
N ASP A 38 12.68 -7.68 11.61
CA ASP A 38 12.33 -8.81 10.75
C ASP A 38 11.01 -8.57 9.98
N ILE A 39 10.03 -7.91 10.60
CA ILE A 39 8.78 -7.49 9.93
C ILE A 39 9.06 -6.45 8.85
N VAL A 40 9.94 -5.47 9.10
CA VAL A 40 10.37 -4.50 8.10
C VAL A 40 10.97 -5.20 6.89
N LYS A 41 11.87 -6.16 7.11
CA LYS A 41 12.48 -6.96 6.04
C LYS A 41 11.45 -7.75 5.25
N GLN A 42 10.50 -8.39 5.95
CA GLN A 42 9.39 -9.09 5.31
C GLN A 42 8.55 -8.14 4.45
N ALA A 43 8.26 -6.94 4.95
CA ALA A 43 7.49 -5.92 4.22
C ALA A 43 8.24 -5.37 2.99
N GLN A 44 9.57 -5.40 3.01
CA GLN A 44 10.44 -5.09 1.87
C GLN A 44 10.52 -6.23 0.83
N GLY A 45 9.95 -7.40 1.13
CA GLY A 45 9.93 -8.56 0.23
C GLY A 45 11.06 -9.56 0.46
N GLU A 46 11.83 -9.44 1.56
CA GLU A 46 12.77 -10.49 1.96
C GLU A 46 11.99 -11.73 2.43
N ASP A 47 12.51 -12.92 2.13
CA ASP A 47 11.92 -14.20 2.56
C ASP A 47 12.20 -14.43 4.06
N VAL A 48 11.33 -13.85 4.89
CA VAL A 48 11.29 -14.08 6.34
C VAL A 48 10.10 -14.98 6.64
N PRO A 49 10.33 -16.26 7.03
CA PRO A 49 9.24 -17.17 7.34
C PRO A 49 8.40 -16.64 8.50
N TYR A 50 7.08 -16.55 8.31
CA TYR A 50 6.15 -16.11 9.35
C TYR A 50 6.20 -17.00 10.60
N ALA A 51 6.57 -18.27 10.44
CA ALA A 51 6.81 -19.21 11.53
C ALA A 51 7.98 -18.79 12.45
N LYS A 52 8.98 -18.05 11.91
CA LYS A 52 10.08 -17.50 12.70
C LYS A 52 9.60 -16.32 13.54
N LEU A 53 8.86 -15.40 12.92
CA LEU A 53 8.27 -14.21 13.57
C LEU A 53 7.29 -14.57 14.69
N SER A 54 6.46 -15.58 14.45
CA SER A 54 5.42 -16.04 15.37
C SER A 54 5.93 -17.04 16.40
N SER A 55 7.23 -17.37 16.37
CA SER A 55 7.78 -18.34 17.30
C SER A 55 7.83 -17.77 18.72
N GLU A 56 7.40 -18.57 19.70
CA GLU A 56 7.55 -18.25 21.13
C GLU A 56 9.01 -17.96 21.51
N LYS A 57 10.00 -18.43 20.74
CA LYS A 57 11.41 -18.11 20.99
C LYS A 57 11.76 -16.65 20.69
N GLN A 58 11.06 -16.03 19.74
CA GLN A 58 11.35 -14.67 19.30
C GLN A 58 10.68 -13.63 20.21
N LEU A 59 9.47 -13.93 20.67
CA LEU A 59 8.66 -12.99 21.46
C LEU A 59 8.26 -13.48 22.85
N GLY A 60 8.28 -14.79 23.10
CA GLY A 60 7.93 -15.38 24.39
C GLY A 60 8.93 -14.99 25.46
N ASP A 61 8.41 -14.51 26.58
CA ASP A 61 9.20 -14.30 27.78
C ASP A 61 8.89 -15.41 28.78
N PRO A 62 9.86 -16.16 29.32
CA PRO A 62 9.56 -17.21 30.28
C PRO A 62 8.82 -16.69 31.54
N LYS A 63 8.83 -15.36 31.78
CA LYS A 63 8.07 -14.71 32.85
C LYS A 63 6.62 -14.36 32.48
N LEU A 64 6.36 -14.09 31.20
CA LEU A 64 5.02 -13.86 30.68
C LEU A 64 4.59 -15.13 29.95
N LYS A 65 3.73 -15.93 30.57
CA LYS A 65 3.08 -17.09 29.93
C LYS A 65 2.17 -16.63 28.77
N LEU A 66 2.77 -16.15 27.69
CA LEU A 66 2.10 -15.78 26.45
C LEU A 66 1.74 -17.07 25.74
N ARG A 67 0.50 -17.17 25.28
CA ARG A 67 0.08 -18.25 24.40
C ARG A 67 0.54 -17.94 22.99
N GLU A 68 0.62 -18.95 22.14
CA GLU A 68 0.99 -18.77 20.73
C GLU A 68 0.06 -17.79 20.00
N GLU A 69 -1.23 -17.77 20.34
CA GLU A 69 -2.21 -16.80 19.85
C GLU A 69 -1.89 -15.35 20.26
N ASP A 70 -1.39 -15.13 21.48
CA ASP A 70 -1.01 -13.81 21.97
C ASP A 70 0.25 -13.32 21.22
N VAL A 71 1.20 -14.22 20.92
CA VAL A 71 2.40 -13.91 20.13
C VAL A 71 2.03 -13.51 18.70
N GLN A 72 1.14 -14.27 18.05
CA GLN A 72 0.67 -13.94 16.69
C GLN A 72 -0.08 -12.60 16.67
N ALA A 73 -0.90 -12.32 17.67
CA ALA A 73 -1.62 -11.06 17.78
C ALA A 73 -0.67 -9.86 17.94
N VAL A 74 0.41 -10.02 18.71
CA VAL A 74 1.44 -8.99 18.81
C VAL A 74 2.19 -8.79 17.49
N VAL A 75 2.58 -9.87 16.81
CA VAL A 75 3.23 -9.76 15.48
C VAL A 75 2.32 -9.03 14.49
N ALA A 76 1.04 -9.35 14.48
CA ALA A 76 0.04 -8.66 13.65
C ALA A 76 -0.08 -7.18 14.01
N ALA A 77 -0.08 -6.84 15.31
CA ALA A 77 -0.09 -5.45 15.77
C ALA A 77 1.16 -4.68 15.33
N LEU A 78 2.36 -5.25 15.49
CA LEU A 78 3.61 -4.63 15.04
C LEU A 78 3.64 -4.44 13.53
N ASN A 79 3.20 -5.45 12.77
CA ASN A 79 3.10 -5.36 11.31
C ASN A 79 2.12 -4.28 10.86
N PHE A 80 0.96 -4.20 11.52
CA PHE A 80 -0.02 -3.16 11.24
C PHE A 80 0.55 -1.77 11.53
N ILE A 81 1.22 -1.57 12.66
CA ILE A 81 1.83 -0.27 13.01
C ILE A 81 2.85 0.13 11.94
N LEU A 82 3.81 -0.72 11.62
CA LEU A 82 4.89 -0.41 10.69
C LEU A 82 4.39 -0.20 9.26
N THR A 83 3.50 -1.08 8.79
CA THR A 83 2.94 -1.00 7.43
C THR A 83 2.01 0.19 7.26
N SER A 84 1.17 0.50 8.26
CA SER A 84 0.25 1.64 8.20
C SER A 84 1.02 2.96 8.28
N ALA A 85 2.03 3.06 9.16
CA ALA A 85 2.90 4.22 9.23
C ALA A 85 3.61 4.49 7.90
N ALA A 86 4.13 3.45 7.25
CA ALA A 86 4.77 3.58 5.94
C ALA A 86 3.77 3.97 4.84
N ARG A 87 2.56 3.40 4.85
CA ARG A 87 1.50 3.68 3.87
C ARG A 87 0.97 5.11 3.98
N HIS A 88 0.83 5.63 5.19
CA HIS A 88 0.35 6.99 5.45
C HIS A 88 1.47 8.04 5.50
N ASP A 89 2.69 7.66 5.13
CA ASP A 89 3.86 8.53 5.07
C ASP A 89 4.16 9.28 6.39
N VAL A 90 3.93 8.61 7.52
CA VAL A 90 4.07 9.21 8.86
C VAL A 90 5.54 9.42 9.20
N ASP A 91 5.87 10.59 9.75
CA ASP A 91 7.22 10.89 10.24
C ASP A 91 7.61 10.03 11.46
N ALA A 92 8.91 9.76 11.60
CA ALA A 92 9.44 8.97 12.71
C ALA A 92 9.16 9.62 14.09
N GLY A 93 9.23 10.95 14.18
CA GLY A 93 8.89 11.67 15.40
C GLY A 93 7.40 11.57 15.74
N THR A 94 6.54 11.83 14.76
CA THR A 94 5.08 11.71 14.92
C THR A 94 4.66 10.29 15.29
N LEU A 95 5.23 9.28 14.64
CA LEU A 95 4.99 7.88 15.00
C LEU A 95 5.38 7.60 16.46
N GLY A 96 6.51 8.14 16.92
CA GLY A 96 6.95 8.00 18.31
C GLY A 96 6.00 8.65 19.32
N ASP A 97 5.51 9.85 19.01
CA ASP A 97 4.56 10.57 19.86
C ASP A 97 3.22 9.83 19.94
N GLU A 98 2.73 9.33 18.79
CA GLU A 98 1.48 8.57 18.71
C GLU A 98 1.56 7.24 19.46
N LEU A 99 2.64 6.49 19.31
CA LEU A 99 2.83 5.24 20.05
C LEU A 99 2.89 5.46 21.57
N GLN A 100 3.52 6.56 22.01
CA GLN A 100 3.52 6.93 23.43
C GLN A 100 2.13 7.35 23.92
N GLN A 101 1.35 8.09 23.11
CA GLN A 101 -0.05 8.42 23.41
C GLN A 101 -0.93 7.18 23.54
N LEU A 102 -0.63 6.11 22.79
CA LEU A 102 -1.32 4.82 22.89
C LEU A 102 -0.92 4.01 24.13
N GLY A 103 0.11 4.44 24.86
CA GLY A 103 0.54 3.82 26.12
C GLY A 103 1.76 2.90 25.99
N LEU A 104 2.51 2.94 24.88
CA LEU A 104 3.79 2.24 24.79
C LEU A 104 4.86 2.95 25.63
N PRO A 105 5.66 2.19 26.40
CA PRO A 105 6.82 2.76 27.08
C PRO A 105 7.81 3.35 26.07
N ARG A 106 8.51 4.41 26.48
CA ARG A 106 9.45 5.14 25.62
C ARG A 106 10.52 4.23 25.00
N GLU A 107 11.04 3.26 25.76
CA GLU A 107 12.03 2.31 25.26
C GLU A 107 11.51 1.45 24.09
N HIS A 108 10.26 1.00 24.17
CA HIS A 108 9.59 0.19 23.15
C HIS A 108 9.31 1.02 21.90
N THR A 109 8.87 2.26 22.12
CA THR A 109 8.65 3.23 21.05
C THR A 109 9.94 3.54 20.30
N ASP A 110 11.02 3.87 21.01
CA ASP A 110 12.31 4.19 20.40
C ASP A 110 12.85 2.99 19.59
N ALA A 111 12.66 1.76 20.09
CA ALA A 111 13.01 0.54 19.36
C ALA A 111 12.23 0.39 18.05
N LEU A 112 10.91 0.67 18.06
CA LEU A 112 10.05 0.58 16.87
C LEU A 112 10.37 1.68 15.86
N VAL A 113 10.52 2.92 16.31
CA VAL A 113 10.83 4.08 15.46
C VAL A 113 12.19 3.91 14.78
N ASN A 114 13.18 3.34 15.48
CA ASN A 114 14.49 3.07 14.91
C ASN A 114 14.45 1.98 13.81
N ALA A 115 13.67 0.91 14.01
CA ALA A 115 13.44 -0.09 12.98
C ALA A 115 12.68 0.49 11.77
N PHE A 116 11.63 1.27 12.04
CA PHE A 116 10.82 1.94 11.02
C PHE A 116 11.63 2.93 10.17
N SER A 117 12.38 3.83 10.80
CA SER A 117 13.16 4.86 10.09
C SER A 117 14.20 4.26 9.13
N LYS A 118 14.83 3.15 9.50
CA LYS A 118 15.75 2.41 8.62
C LYS A 118 15.03 1.71 7.48
N GLY A 119 13.81 1.23 7.73
CA GLY A 119 13.02 0.41 6.83
C GLY A 119 12.08 1.15 5.88
N ARG A 120 11.68 2.36 6.25
CA ARG A 120 10.56 3.12 5.64
C ARG A 120 10.70 3.26 4.13
N ALA A 121 11.87 3.72 3.67
CA ALA A 121 12.10 3.95 2.24
C ALA A 121 11.95 2.66 1.41
N GLY A 122 12.53 1.55 1.89
CA GLY A 122 12.43 0.26 1.21
C GLY A 122 11.00 -0.29 1.23
N MET A 123 10.30 -0.17 2.36
CA MET A 123 8.89 -0.61 2.46
C MET A 123 7.99 0.20 1.53
N GLN A 124 8.17 1.52 1.46
CA GLN A 124 7.40 2.38 0.57
C GLN A 124 7.69 2.08 -0.89
N ALA A 125 8.96 1.87 -1.27
CA ALA A 125 9.32 1.46 -2.63
C ALA A 125 8.61 0.15 -3.01
N ARG A 126 8.67 -0.86 -2.15
CA ARG A 126 7.95 -2.12 -2.35
C ARG A 126 6.43 -1.89 -2.46
N PHE A 127 5.83 -1.16 -1.52
CA PHE A 127 4.38 -0.91 -1.56
C PHE A 127 3.97 -0.17 -2.83
N PHE A 128 4.84 0.68 -3.35
CA PHE A 128 4.64 1.35 -4.63
C PHE A 128 4.71 0.36 -5.80
N GLU A 129 5.65 -0.57 -5.81
CA GLU A 129 5.73 -1.65 -6.82
C GLU A 129 4.51 -2.58 -6.77
N LEU A 130 3.99 -2.89 -5.58
CA LEU A 130 2.77 -3.66 -5.42
C LEU A 130 1.49 -2.89 -5.72
N SER A 131 1.55 -1.56 -5.68
CA SER A 131 0.36 -0.76 -5.90
C SER A 131 -0.10 -0.98 -7.33
N LEU A 132 -1.28 -1.59 -7.48
CA LEU A 132 -1.91 -1.77 -8.78
C LEU A 132 -2.16 -0.40 -9.40
N ARG A 133 -1.33 -0.01 -10.36
CA ARG A 133 -1.54 1.19 -11.15
C ARG A 133 -2.24 0.82 -12.44
N LEU A 134 -3.22 1.65 -12.81
CA LEU A 134 -3.87 1.57 -14.10
C LEU A 134 -2.82 1.72 -15.21
N PRO A 135 -2.88 0.91 -16.28
CA PRO A 135 -2.05 1.11 -17.46
C PRO A 135 -2.21 2.53 -17.98
N LYS A 136 -1.09 3.19 -18.28
CA LYS A 136 -1.10 4.55 -18.84
C LYS A 136 -1.07 4.48 -20.36
N LEU A 137 -1.82 5.37 -21.01
CA LEU A 137 -1.73 5.56 -22.45
C LEU A 137 -0.39 6.25 -22.78
N GLU A 138 0.46 5.54 -23.52
CA GLU A 138 1.80 5.99 -23.95
C GLU A 138 1.77 6.56 -25.37
N SER A 139 1.06 5.89 -26.27
CA SER A 139 0.95 6.31 -27.67
C SER A 139 -0.46 6.13 -28.21
N LEU A 140 -0.83 6.99 -29.16
CA LEU A 140 -2.07 6.91 -29.91
C LEU A 140 -1.73 7.08 -31.38
N HIS A 141 -2.09 6.10 -32.20
CA HIS A 141 -1.98 6.13 -33.65
C HIS A 141 -3.35 5.87 -34.25
N TRP A 142 -3.62 6.51 -35.39
CA TRP A 142 -4.87 6.33 -36.10
C TRP A 142 -4.59 6.12 -37.59
N GLU A 143 -5.45 5.33 -38.23
CA GLU A 143 -5.40 5.05 -39.67
C GLU A 143 -6.83 5.00 -40.22
N LEU A 144 -7.03 5.54 -41.42
CA LEU A 144 -8.34 5.48 -42.09
C LEU A 144 -8.39 4.23 -42.99
N HIS A 145 -9.40 3.40 -42.79
CA HIS A 145 -9.69 2.24 -43.61
C HIS A 145 -10.89 2.54 -44.53
N GLU A 146 -10.66 2.49 -45.83
CA GLU A 146 -11.70 2.56 -46.85
C GLU A 146 -11.97 1.16 -47.41
N ASP A 147 -13.01 0.49 -46.92
CA ASP A 147 -13.44 -0.78 -47.50
C ASP A 147 -14.38 -0.50 -48.69
N ARG A 148 -13.83 -0.64 -49.90
CA ARG A 148 -14.60 -0.58 -51.16
C ARG A 148 -15.50 -1.82 -51.29
N GLY A 149 -16.62 -1.84 -50.56
CA GLY A 149 -17.65 -2.87 -50.79
C GLY A 149 -18.68 -3.16 -49.69
N GLY A 150 -18.67 -2.46 -48.54
CA GLY A 150 -19.60 -2.76 -47.45
C GLY A 150 -20.11 -1.53 -46.69
N ALA A 151 -21.17 -1.72 -45.90
CA ALA A 151 -21.85 -0.67 -45.11
C ALA A 151 -20.96 0.06 -44.07
N ALA A 152 -19.74 -0.42 -43.83
CA ALA A 152 -18.71 0.24 -43.03
C ALA A 152 -17.68 0.96 -43.92
N ALA A 153 -18.16 1.73 -44.91
CA ALA A 153 -17.37 2.31 -46.00
C ALA A 153 -16.22 3.22 -45.54
N HIS A 154 -16.32 3.79 -44.32
CA HIS A 154 -15.25 4.56 -43.69
C HIS A 154 -15.13 4.15 -42.22
N ALA A 155 -14.07 3.40 -41.90
CA ALA A 155 -13.76 3.01 -40.52
C ALA A 155 -12.39 3.58 -40.12
N VAL A 156 -12.26 4.02 -38.87
CA VAL A 156 -11.00 4.48 -38.31
C VAL A 156 -10.40 3.36 -37.46
N GLY A 157 -9.20 2.93 -37.81
CA GLY A 157 -8.36 2.10 -36.97
C GLY A 157 -7.69 2.98 -35.91
N LEU A 158 -7.82 2.62 -34.64
CA LEU A 158 -7.10 3.25 -33.53
C LEU A 158 -6.16 2.22 -32.89
N ARG A 159 -4.88 2.56 -32.77
CA ARG A 159 -3.88 1.77 -32.06
C ARG A 159 -3.38 2.56 -30.86
N LEU A 160 -3.64 2.04 -29.68
CA LEU A 160 -3.23 2.61 -28.40
C LEU A 160 -2.06 1.80 -27.85
N GLY A 161 -0.93 2.43 -27.54
CA GLY A 161 0.14 1.81 -26.77
C GLY A 161 -0.14 2.02 -25.28
N LEU A 162 -0.34 0.94 -24.52
CA LEU A 162 -0.56 0.99 -23.08
C LEU A 162 0.70 0.52 -22.36
N LYS A 163 1.21 1.34 -21.44
CA LYS A 163 2.35 0.99 -20.58
C LYS A 163 1.85 0.67 -19.18
N SER A 164 2.02 -0.57 -18.75
CA SER A 164 1.81 -0.98 -17.37
C SER A 164 3.10 -0.75 -16.57
N GLN A 165 3.04 -0.12 -15.39
CA GLN A 165 4.24 0.03 -14.56
C GLN A 165 4.70 -1.34 -14.05
N GLY A 166 5.93 -1.72 -14.37
CA GLY A 166 6.53 -3.02 -14.04
C GLY A 166 6.90 -3.87 -15.27
N SER A 167 6.40 -3.52 -16.46
CA SER A 167 6.83 -4.10 -17.73
C SER A 167 7.26 -2.99 -18.67
N ASP A 168 8.45 -3.10 -19.27
CA ASP A 168 8.91 -2.15 -20.28
C ASP A 168 8.26 -2.42 -21.65
N ALA A 169 7.47 -3.49 -21.77
CA ALA A 169 6.72 -3.82 -22.96
C ALA A 169 5.41 -3.02 -23.03
N SER A 170 5.29 -2.17 -24.05
CA SER A 170 4.03 -1.50 -24.41
C SER A 170 3.07 -2.53 -25.02
N VAL A 171 1.86 -2.64 -24.47
CA VAL A 171 0.81 -3.55 -24.99
C VAL A 171 -0.04 -2.76 -25.99
N PRO A 172 -0.05 -3.15 -27.29
CA PRO A 172 -0.86 -2.46 -28.28
C PRO A 172 -2.32 -2.92 -28.19
N LEU A 173 -3.24 -1.96 -28.09
CA LEU A 173 -4.68 -2.18 -28.15
C LEU A 173 -5.21 -1.59 -29.46
N ASN A 174 -5.75 -2.45 -30.33
CA ASN A 174 -6.24 -2.06 -31.65
C ASN A 174 -7.76 -2.10 -31.69
N PHE A 175 -8.35 -1.00 -32.14
CA PHE A 175 -9.79 -0.86 -32.34
C PHE A 175 -10.07 -0.48 -33.78
N ARG A 176 -11.23 -0.90 -34.28
CA ARG A 176 -11.79 -0.41 -35.53
C ARG A 176 -13.14 0.21 -35.22
N LEU A 177 -13.26 1.51 -35.46
CA LEU A 177 -14.44 2.30 -35.12
C LEU A 177 -15.10 2.84 -36.38
N THR A 178 -16.43 2.86 -36.40
CA THR A 178 -17.20 3.62 -37.40
C THR A 178 -17.25 5.11 -37.03
N SER A 179 -17.70 5.95 -37.95
CA SER A 179 -17.89 7.40 -37.68
C SER A 179 -18.83 7.67 -36.50
N GLU A 180 -19.89 6.87 -36.35
CA GLU A 180 -20.85 6.98 -35.25
C GLU A 180 -20.20 6.60 -33.91
N MET A 181 -19.48 5.48 -33.86
CA MET A 181 -18.78 5.03 -32.64
C MET A 181 -17.69 6.00 -32.22
N LEU A 182 -16.97 6.61 -33.18
CA LEU A 182 -15.96 7.63 -32.88
C LEU A 182 -16.59 8.90 -32.31
N SER A 183 -17.75 9.31 -32.83
CA SER A 183 -18.49 10.47 -32.33
C SER A 183 -19.01 10.24 -30.90
N MET A 184 -19.49 9.02 -30.61
CA MET A 184 -19.90 8.60 -29.28
C MET A 184 -18.71 8.57 -28.31
N LEU A 185 -17.59 7.95 -28.70
CA LEU A 185 -16.37 7.91 -27.89
C LEU A 185 -15.88 9.32 -27.55
N ARG A 186 -15.93 10.26 -28.50
CA ARG A 186 -15.57 11.66 -28.25
C ARG A 186 -16.48 12.30 -27.20
N ALA A 187 -17.79 12.08 -27.28
CA ALA A 187 -18.74 12.65 -26.32
C ALA A 187 -18.49 12.11 -24.90
N GLU A 188 -18.27 10.79 -24.76
CA GLU A 188 -17.95 10.17 -23.47
C GLU A 188 -16.63 10.69 -22.88
N LEU A 189 -15.58 10.81 -23.70
CA LEU A 189 -14.28 11.35 -23.26
C LEU A 189 -14.37 12.82 -22.84
N GLN A 190 -15.22 13.61 -23.51
CA GLN A 190 -15.49 14.99 -23.11
C GLN A 190 -16.22 15.04 -21.77
N GLY A 191 -17.26 14.22 -21.58
CA GLY A 191 -17.96 14.12 -20.29
C GLY A 191 -17.05 13.70 -19.14
N ALA A 192 -16.18 12.71 -19.37
CA ALA A 192 -15.19 12.29 -18.37
C ALA A 192 -14.21 13.41 -18.01
N ARG A 193 -13.74 14.19 -19.01
CA ARG A 193 -12.86 15.34 -18.77
C ARG A 193 -13.52 16.39 -17.89
N ASP A 194 -14.78 16.71 -18.15
CA ASP A 194 -15.51 17.72 -17.38
C ASP A 194 -15.75 17.26 -15.94
N GLN A 195 -16.05 15.98 -15.73
CA GLN A 195 -16.13 15.38 -14.39
C GLN A 195 -14.79 15.44 -13.66
N MET A 196 -13.69 15.08 -14.31
CA MET A 196 -12.36 15.17 -13.71
C MET A 196 -11.97 16.60 -13.35
N ALA A 197 -12.37 17.60 -14.13
CA ALA A 197 -12.12 19.01 -13.85
C ALA A 197 -12.97 19.56 -12.68
N SER A 198 -14.10 18.90 -12.38
CA SER A 198 -15.00 19.31 -11.28
C SER A 198 -14.56 18.81 -9.89
N VAL A 199 -13.63 17.85 -9.83
CA VAL A 199 -13.09 17.35 -8.56
C VAL A 199 -12.00 18.32 -8.07
N PRO A 200 -12.16 18.98 -6.91
CA PRO A 200 -11.10 19.82 -6.34
C PRO A 200 -9.88 18.96 -6.01
N ALA A 201 -8.71 19.46 -6.41
CA ALA A 201 -7.40 18.83 -6.14
C ALA A 201 -7.07 18.80 -4.64
#